data_AF-A0A1U7EAJ7-F1
#
_entry.id   AF-A0A1U7EAJ7-F1
#
_cell.length_a   1.000
_cell.length_b   1.000
_cell.length_c   1.000
_cell.angle_alpha   90.00
_cell.angle_beta   90.00
_cell.angle_gamma   90.00
#
_symmetry.space_group_name_H-M   'P 1'
#
loop_
_entity.id
_entity.type
_entity.pdbx_description
1 polymer ?
#
loop_
_entity_poly.entity_id
_entity_poly.type
_entity_poly.pdbx_seq_one_letter_code
_entity_poly.pdbx_strand_id
1 'polypeptide(L)'
;MKKRIDYILNRLDLSTVFKWNMGLLIVGIILRLNFFPASGIDLPEEQAKEIWAAGSINYPLGNVLVCCSFIVFILIFVAYIYKKYKNKEKRL
;
A
#
# COMPACT_ATOMS: atom_id res chain seq x y z
N MET A 1 24.17 -15.08 4.00
CA MET A 1 22.93 -14.29 3.75
C MET A 1 21.65 -15.01 4.20
N LYS A 2 21.42 -16.30 3.88
CA LYS A 2 20.22 -17.08 4.32
C LYS A 2 19.89 -16.94 5.82
N LYS A 3 20.88 -17.07 6.72
CA LYS A 3 20.67 -16.96 8.19
C LYS A 3 20.10 -15.62 8.65
N ARG A 4 20.42 -14.50 7.98
CA ARG A 4 19.92 -13.17 8.36
C ARG A 4 18.47 -12.95 7.90
N ILE A 5 18.16 -13.37 6.67
CA ILE A 5 16.79 -13.30 6.12
C ILE A 5 15.85 -14.17 6.96
N ASP A 6 16.30 -15.36 7.33
CA ASP A 6 15.57 -16.26 8.22
C ASP A 6 15.27 -15.66 9.59
N TYR A 7 16.25 -14.99 10.18
CA TYR A 7 16.11 -14.33 11.47
C TYR A 7 15.08 -13.19 11.40
N ILE A 8 15.15 -12.36 10.36
CA ILE A 8 14.22 -11.25 10.15
C ILE A 8 12.80 -11.79 9.91
N LEU A 9 12.63 -12.74 9.00
CA LEU A 9 11.32 -13.32 8.69
C LEU A 9 10.69 -13.96 9.92
N ASN A 10 11.45 -14.67 10.75
CA ASN A 10 10.91 -15.29 11.97
C ASN A 10 10.44 -14.29 13.03
N ARG A 11 11.07 -13.11 13.11
CA ARG A 11 10.63 -12.02 14.00
C ARG A 11 9.52 -11.16 13.40
N LEU A 12 9.37 -11.17 12.07
CA LEU A 12 8.36 -10.38 11.41
C LEU A 12 6.97 -10.99 11.60
N ASP A 13 6.09 -10.24 12.25
CA ASP A 13 4.66 -10.55 12.28
C ASP A 13 4.01 -10.14 10.95
N LEU A 14 3.88 -11.12 10.06
CA LEU A 14 3.26 -10.95 8.75
C LEU A 14 1.78 -10.50 8.84
N SER A 15 1.07 -10.85 9.92
CA SER A 15 -0.33 -10.44 10.11
C SER A 15 -0.42 -8.94 10.38
N THR A 16 0.44 -8.44 11.28
CA THR A 16 0.53 -7.01 11.57
C THR A 16 0.97 -6.22 10.34
N VAL A 17 2.01 -6.67 9.63
CA VAL A 17 2.49 -6.00 8.40
C VAL A 17 1.40 -5.96 7.33
N PHE A 18 0.63 -7.04 7.17
CA PHE A 18 -0.49 -7.08 6.23
C PHE A 18 -1.58 -6.06 6.58
N LYS A 19 -1.98 -5.96 7.85
CA LYS A 19 -2.99 -4.99 8.31
C LYS A 19 -2.54 -3.54 8.07
N TRP A 20 -1.30 -3.21 8.40
CA TRP A 20 -0.75 -1.88 8.13
C TRP A 20 -0.72 -1.58 6.63
N ASN A 21 -0.32 -2.56 5.80
CA ASN A 21 -0.31 -2.38 4.34
C ASN A 21 -1.72 -2.20 3.76
N MET A 22 -2.73 -2.88 4.30
CA MET A 22 -4.14 -2.67 3.94
C MET A 22 -4.59 -1.25 4.28
N GLY A 23 -4.23 -0.72 5.45
CA GLY A 23 -4.50 0.67 5.82
C GLY A 23 -3.86 1.66 4.85
N LEU A 24 -2.60 1.42 4.48
CA LEU A 24 -1.86 2.26 3.53
C LEU A 24 -2.47 2.22 2.12
N LEU A 25 -2.94 1.06 1.68
CA LEU A 25 -3.68 0.90 0.43
C LEU A 25 -4.97 1.73 0.44
N ILE A 26 -5.75 1.65 1.52
CA ILE A 26 -7.01 2.41 1.66
C ILE A 26 -6.74 3.91 1.56
N VAL A 27 -5.71 4.41 2.25
CA VAL A 27 -5.30 5.83 2.16
C VAL A 27 -4.91 6.19 0.72
N GLY A 28 -4.13 5.36 0.04
CA GLY A 28 -3.76 5.57 -1.36
C GLY A 28 -4.97 5.63 -2.31
N ILE A 29 -5.97 4.77 -2.08
CA ILE A 29 -7.24 4.79 -2.83
C ILE A 29 -8.02 6.08 -2.56
N ILE A 30 -8.15 6.49 -1.29
CA ILE A 30 -8.84 7.73 -0.92
C ILE A 30 -8.17 8.93 -1.59
N LEU A 31 -6.84 9.02 -1.59
CA LEU A 31 -6.10 10.11 -2.23
C LEU A 31 -6.31 10.15 -3.75
N ARG A 32 -6.43 8.99 -4.42
CA ARG A 32 -6.81 8.90 -5.83
C ARG A 32 -8.24 9.36 -6.09
N LEU A 33 -9.18 8.99 -5.22
CA LEU A 33 -10.60 9.31 -5.37
C LEU A 33 -10.94 10.74 -4.96
N ASN A 34 -10.13 11.38 -4.11
CA ASN A 34 -10.20 12.82 -3.82
C ASN A 34 -9.91 13.69 -5.06
N PHE A 35 -9.58 13.08 -6.21
CA PHE A 35 -9.51 13.74 -7.51
C PHE A 35 -10.84 13.70 -8.30
N PHE A 36 -12.00 13.50 -7.67
CA PHE A 36 -13.25 13.76 -8.36
C PHE A 36 -13.57 15.26 -8.28
N PRO A 37 -13.24 16.09 -9.30
CA PRO A 37 -13.99 17.31 -9.46
C PRO A 37 -15.44 16.87 -9.60
N ALA A 38 -16.33 17.47 -8.80
CA ALA A 38 -17.74 17.27 -8.98
C ALA A 38 -18.10 17.85 -10.36
N SER A 39 -17.98 17.02 -11.40
CA SER A 39 -18.38 17.35 -12.76
C SER A 39 -19.87 17.66 -12.69
N GLY A 40 -20.22 18.95 -12.70
CA GLY A 40 -21.59 19.42 -12.53
C GLY A 40 -21.84 20.37 -11.35
N ILE A 41 -20.81 20.73 -10.55
CA ILE A 41 -20.93 21.83 -9.57
C ILE A 41 -20.20 23.05 -10.14
N ASP A 42 -20.95 24.12 -10.41
CA ASP A 42 -20.39 25.43 -10.72
C ASP A 42 -19.72 26.00 -9.47
N LEU A 43 -18.43 25.68 -9.30
CA LEU A 43 -17.58 26.24 -8.26
C LEU A 43 -17.00 27.58 -8.74
N PRO A 44 -16.92 28.59 -7.85
CA PRO A 44 -16.16 29.81 -8.13
C PRO A 44 -14.72 29.47 -8.56
N GLU A 45 -14.17 30.21 -9.53
CA GLU A 45 -12.84 29.92 -10.12
C GLU A 45 -11.73 29.76 -9.08
N GLU A 46 -11.76 30.51 -7.98
CA GLU A 46 -10.77 30.40 -6.91
C GLU A 46 -10.84 29.05 -6.18
N GLN A 47 -12.06 28.59 -5.84
CA GLN A 47 -12.26 27.28 -5.20
C GLN A 47 -11.92 26.13 -6.14
N ALA A 48 -12.22 26.28 -7.44
CA ALA A 48 -11.83 25.30 -8.45
C ALA A 48 -10.29 25.18 -8.53
N LYS A 49 -9.55 26.31 -8.52
CA LYS A 49 -8.08 26.30 -8.54
C LYS A 49 -7.48 25.62 -7.30
N GLU A 50 -8.04 25.84 -6.12
CA GLU A 50 -7.58 25.19 -4.89
C GLU A 50 -7.80 23.67 -4.91
N ILE A 51 -8.98 23.22 -5.36
CA ILE A 51 -9.31 21.79 -5.49
C ILE A 51 -8.42 21.13 -6.54
N TRP A 52 -8.17 21.80 -7.67
CA TRP A 52 -7.25 21.32 -8.70
C TRP A 52 -5.80 21.26 -8.20
N ALA A 53 -5.35 22.25 -7.44
CA ALA A 53 -4.01 22.26 -6.85
C ALA A 53 -3.84 21.11 -5.85
N ALA A 54 -4.79 20.92 -4.94
CA ALA A 54 -4.80 19.79 -4.00
C ALA A 54 -4.87 18.44 -4.74
N GLY A 55 -5.72 18.35 -5.77
CA GLY A 55 -5.87 17.16 -6.61
C GLY A 55 -4.60 16.80 -7.37
N SER A 56 -3.86 17.80 -7.86
CA SER A 56 -2.60 17.60 -8.60
C SER A 56 -1.51 16.92 -7.78
N ILE A 57 -1.57 17.01 -6.45
CA ILE A 57 -0.63 16.37 -5.51
C ILE A 57 -1.22 15.05 -4.99
N ASN A 58 -2.49 15.04 -4.62
CA ASN A 58 -3.16 13.87 -4.03
C ASN A 58 -3.25 12.69 -5.00
N TYR A 59 -3.56 12.94 -6.27
CA TYR A 59 -3.68 11.87 -7.27
C TYR A 59 -2.37 11.10 -7.52
N PRO A 60 -1.22 11.76 -7.83
CA PRO A 60 0.04 11.05 -8.01
C PRO A 60 0.54 10.41 -6.71
N LEU A 61 0.35 11.06 -5.55
CA LEU A 61 0.70 10.47 -4.26
C LEU A 61 -0.12 9.20 -3.98
N GLY A 62 -1.43 9.24 -4.26
CA GLY A 62 -2.32 8.09 -4.16
C GLY A 62 -1.89 6.95 -5.08
N ASN A 63 -1.52 7.24 -6.34
CA ASN A 63 -0.96 6.24 -7.26
C ASN A 63 0.30 5.57 -6.70
N VAL A 64 1.24 6.37 -6.19
CA VAL A 64 2.50 5.86 -5.61
C VAL A 64 2.20 4.96 -4.41
N LEU A 65 1.33 5.39 -3.50
CA LEU A 65 0.96 4.59 -2.32
C LEU A 65 0.31 3.26 -2.70
N VAL A 66 -0.61 3.28 -3.66
CA VAL A 66 -1.26 2.06 -4.16
C VAL A 66 -0.22 1.12 -4.78
N CYS A 67 0.67 1.62 -5.64
CA CYS A 67 1.74 0.83 -6.25
C CYS A 67 2.68 0.22 -5.20
N CYS A 68 3.13 1.02 -4.23
CA CYS A 68 3.97 0.55 -3.13
C CYS A 68 3.26 -0.53 -2.31
N SER A 69 1.98 -0.36 -2.00
CA SER A 69 1.20 -1.37 -1.28
C SER A 69 1.10 -2.70 -2.02
N PHE A 70 0.97 -2.69 -3.36
CA PHE A 70 1.00 -3.91 -4.16
C PHE A 70 2.34 -4.64 -4.08
N ILE A 71 3.46 -3.91 -4.15
CA ILE A 71 4.80 -4.48 -3.99
C ILE A 71 4.93 -5.13 -2.60
N VAL A 72 4.45 -4.45 -1.55
CA VAL A 72 4.48 -4.99 -0.18
C VAL A 72 3.63 -6.26 -0.07
N PHE A 73 2.47 -6.35 -0.71
CA PHE A 73 1.69 -7.60 -0.74
C PHE A 73 2.45 -8.75 -1.39
N ILE A 74 3.14 -8.50 -2.50
CA ILE A 74 3.99 -9.51 -3.15
C ILE A 74 5.09 -9.98 -2.19
N LEU A 75 5.75 -9.06 -1.49
CA LEU A 75 6.78 -9.40 -0.51
C LEU A 75 6.23 -10.22 0.67
N ILE A 76 5.06 -9.85 1.20
CA ILE A 76 4.37 -10.62 2.26
C ILE A 76 4.04 -12.03 1.76
N PHE A 77 3.54 -12.15 0.53
CA PHE A 77 3.20 -13.44 -0.06
C PHE A 77 4.44 -14.34 -0.24
N VAL A 78 5.54 -13.80 -0.78
CA VAL A 78 6.81 -14.51 -0.90
C VAL A 78 7.33 -14.94 0.48
N ALA A 79 7.27 -14.04 1.48
CA ALA A 79 7.66 -14.34 2.85
C ALA A 79 6.81 -15.44 3.49
N TYR A 80 5.49 -15.43 3.26
CA TYR A 80 4.57 -16.45 3.73
C TYR A 80 4.86 -17.82 3.11
N ILE A 81 5.02 -17.87 1.78
CA ILE A 81 5.40 -19.09 1.06
C ILE A 81 6.72 -19.63 1.61
N TYR A 82 7.73 -18.78 1.74
CA TYR A 82 9.03 -19.17 2.26
C TYR A 82 8.95 -19.79 3.66
N LYS A 83 8.22 -19.15 4.59
CA LYS A 83 7.95 -19.71 5.93
C LYS A 83 7.25 -21.07 5.86
N LYS A 84 6.26 -21.21 4.97
CA LYS A 84 5.49 -22.45 4.80
C LYS A 84 6.36 -23.60 4.29
N TYR A 85 7.21 -23.37 3.29
CA TYR A 85 8.13 -24.39 2.77
C TYR A 85 9.16 -24.82 3.82
N LYS A 86 9.78 -23.85 4.50
CA LYS A 86 10.78 -24.14 5.54
C LYS A 86 10.20 -24.92 6.72
N ASN A 87 8.97 -24.63 7.12
CA ASN A 87 8.30 -25.38 8.18
C ASN A 87 7.93 -26.82 7.76
N LYS A 88 7.70 -27.07 6.47
CA LYS A 88 7.51 -28.45 5.96
C LYS A 88 8.82 -29.23 5.99
N GLU A 89 9.92 -28.61 5.58
CA GLU A 89 11.26 -29.24 5.59
C GLU A 89 11.70 -29.65 7.01
N LYS A 90 11.32 -28.88 8.05
CA LYS A 90 11.59 -29.23 9.45
C LYS A 90 10.73 -30.37 10.02
N ARG A 91 9.65 -30.77 9.34
CA ARG A 91 8.72 -31.82 9.79
C ARG A 91 8.99 -33.18 9.12
N LEU A 92 9.86 -33.20 8.12
CA LEU A 92 10.39 -34.40 7.47
C LEU A 92 11.73 -34.76 8.13
#